data_AF-A0A1L9BFM2-F1
#
_entry.id   AF-A0A1L9BFM2-F1
#
_cell.length_a   1.000
_cell.length_b   1.000
_cell.length_c   1.000
_cell.angle_alpha   90.00
_cell.angle_beta   90.00
_cell.angle_gamma   90.00
#
_symmetry.space_group_name_H-M   'P 1'
#
loop_
_entity.id
_entity.type
_entity.pdbx_description
1 polymer ?
#
loop_
_entity_poly.entity_id
_entity_poly.type
_entity_poly.pdbx_seq_one_letter_code
_entity_poly.pdbx_strand_id
1 'polypeptide(L)'
;MRTDSRISGTLLCRAGEGRVAFAAHEVASIESPETFGGRAGSACEAFAEESFSGRILVAASGEAVGVNALEIDAEPFTVLPAPALLARVAGGSLRGFIQVRGMLWPVMSLVDFGRFLAPGEAT
;
A
#
# COMPACT_ATOMS: atom_id res chain seq x y z
N MET A 1 13.45 -14.64 18.47
CA MET A 1 14.51 -14.28 17.51
C MET A 1 13.92 -13.22 16.60
N ARG A 2 14.29 -11.94 16.75
CA ARG A 2 13.79 -10.85 15.92
C ARG A 2 14.65 -10.82 14.66
N THR A 3 14.13 -11.33 13.55
CA THR A 3 14.72 -11.05 12.25
C THR A 3 14.32 -9.62 11.92
N ASP A 4 15.27 -8.69 11.97
CA ASP A 4 15.07 -7.36 11.42
C ASP A 4 14.84 -7.53 9.92
N SER A 5 13.57 -7.52 9.50
CA SER A 5 13.22 -7.59 8.09
C SER A 5 13.63 -6.27 7.44
N ARG A 6 14.29 -6.36 6.29
CA ARG A 6 14.64 -5.20 5.47
C ARG A 6 13.79 -5.18 4.21
N ILE A 7 13.51 -3.98 3.73
CA ILE A 7 12.88 -3.73 2.44
C ILE A 7 13.80 -2.82 1.63
N SER A 8 14.00 -3.15 0.36
CA SER A 8 14.80 -2.37 -0.58
C SER A 8 13.94 -2.02 -1.79
N GLY A 9 14.02 -0.77 -2.26
CA GLY A 9 13.12 -0.27 -3.29
C GLY A 9 11.69 -0.18 -2.77
N THR A 10 11.29 1.02 -2.37
CA THR A 10 9.99 1.29 -1.75
C THR A 10 9.24 2.31 -2.58
N LEU A 11 7.96 2.06 -2.86
CA LEU A 11 7.04 3.10 -3.30
C LEU A 11 6.44 3.76 -2.06
N LEU A 12 6.67 5.06 -1.91
CA LEU A 12 6.08 5.90 -0.88
C LEU A 12 4.85 6.58 -1.48
N CYS A 13 3.66 6.13 -1.06
CA CYS A 13 2.41 6.56 -1.66
C CYS A 13 1.59 7.46 -0.72
N ARG A 14 0.97 8.48 -1.31
CA ARG A 14 -0.02 9.32 -0.65
C ARG A 14 -1.41 8.69 -0.76
N ALA A 15 -2.14 8.75 0.35
CA ALA A 15 -3.51 8.25 0.52
C ALA A 15 -4.31 9.32 1.27
N GLY A 16 -4.63 10.42 0.58
CA GLY A 16 -5.15 11.66 1.13
C GLY A 16 -4.11 12.33 2.02
N GLU A 17 -4.51 12.65 3.25
CA GLU A 17 -3.61 13.10 4.32
C GLU A 17 -2.77 11.94 4.90
N GLY A 18 -3.26 10.71 4.70
CA GLY A 18 -2.59 9.45 4.98
C GLY A 18 -1.40 9.14 4.06
N ARG A 19 -0.71 8.04 4.41
CA ARG A 19 0.48 7.56 3.72
C ARG A 19 0.61 6.06 3.87
N VAL A 20 1.04 5.39 2.80
CA VAL A 20 1.32 3.94 2.78
C VAL A 20 2.58 3.67 1.97
N ALA A 21 3.27 2.58 2.27
CA ALA A 21 4.45 2.15 1.55
C ALA A 21 4.25 0.74 0.99
N PHE A 22 4.75 0.48 -0.21
CA PHE A 22 4.77 -0.84 -0.83
C PHE A 22 6.19 -1.20 -1.25
N ALA A 23 6.52 -2.49 -1.28
CA ALA A 23 7.77 -2.92 -1.89
C ALA A 23 7.66 -2.77 -3.42
N ALA A 24 8.69 -2.20 -4.05
CA ALA A 24 8.68 -1.96 -5.49
C ALA A 24 8.48 -3.24 -6.31
N HIS A 25 9.00 -4.37 -5.82
CA HIS A 25 8.85 -5.66 -6.48
C HIS A 25 7.43 -6.24 -6.43
N GLU A 26 6.54 -5.73 -5.57
CA GLU A 26 5.13 -6.14 -5.57
C GLU A 26 4.34 -5.47 -6.70
N VAL A 27 4.85 -4.36 -7.27
CA VAL A 27 4.19 -3.59 -8.33
C VAL A 27 4.65 -4.10 -9.70
N ALA A 28 3.74 -4.66 -10.46
CA ALA A 28 3.99 -5.11 -11.83
C ALA A 28 3.83 -3.97 -12.86
N SER A 29 2.83 -3.10 -12.66
CA SER A 29 2.63 -1.91 -13.48
C SER A 29 2.06 -0.75 -12.66
N ILE A 30 2.25 0.47 -13.18
CA ILE A 30 1.65 1.69 -12.66
C ILE A 30 0.81 2.28 -13.78
N GLU A 31 -0.49 2.43 -13.54
CA GLU A 31 -1.46 2.89 -14.54
C GLU A 31 -2.12 4.20 -14.12
N SER A 32 -2.75 4.87 -15.08
CA SER A 32 -3.64 5.99 -14.76
C SER A 32 -5.08 5.47 -14.56
N PRO A 33 -5.90 6.16 -13.74
CA PRO A 33 -7.29 5.79 -13.55
C PRO A 33 -8.10 5.73 -14.86
N GLU A 34 -7.75 6.53 -15.87
CA GLU A 34 -8.47 6.55 -17.15
C GLU A 34 -8.15 5.36 -18.05
N THR A 35 -6.96 4.76 -17.91
CA THR A 35 -6.53 3.61 -18.73
C THR A 35 -6.73 2.27 -18.05
N PHE A 36 -6.90 2.26 -16.73
CA PHE A 36 -7.04 1.04 -15.95
C PHE A 36 -8.43 0.41 -16.18
N GLY A 37 -8.47 -0.71 -16.88
CA GLY A 37 -9.71 -1.44 -17.20
C GLY A 37 -10.25 -2.35 -16.08
N GLY A 38 -9.59 -2.38 -14.92
CA GLY A 38 -9.95 -3.24 -13.78
C GLY A 38 -10.71 -2.50 -12.68
N ARG A 39 -10.86 -3.16 -11.53
CA ARG A 39 -11.35 -2.54 -10.29
C ARG A 39 -10.19 -2.36 -9.31
N ALA A 40 -10.11 -1.19 -8.71
CA ALA A 40 -9.14 -0.86 -7.68
C ALA A 40 -9.85 -0.08 -6.58
N GLY A 41 -9.65 -0.47 -5.32
CA GLY A 41 -10.05 0.37 -4.18
C GLY A 41 -9.05 1.51 -3.97
N SER A 42 -9.49 2.59 -3.33
CA SER A 42 -8.61 3.73 -3.02
C SER A 42 -7.92 3.53 -1.67
N ALA A 43 -6.61 3.75 -1.61
CA ALA A 43 -5.88 3.77 -0.35
C ALA A 43 -6.42 4.82 0.65
N CYS A 44 -7.10 5.86 0.16
CA CYS A 44 -7.77 6.88 1.00
C CYS A 44 -8.84 6.26 1.91
N GLU A 45 -9.50 5.19 1.45
CA GLU A 45 -10.57 4.53 2.20
C GLU A 45 -10.04 3.89 3.50
N ALA A 46 -8.77 3.45 3.52
CA ALA A 46 -8.13 2.95 4.74
C ALA A 46 -7.95 4.03 5.82
N PHE A 47 -8.04 5.30 5.45
CA PHE A 47 -7.96 6.45 6.34
C PHE A 47 -9.32 7.13 6.56
N ALA A 48 -10.42 6.50 6.11
CA ALA A 48 -11.78 7.05 6.14
C ALA A 48 -11.89 8.42 5.42
N GLU A 49 -11.09 8.60 4.37
CA GLU A 49 -11.07 9.79 3.52
C GLU A 49 -11.83 9.52 2.21
N GLU A 50 -12.20 10.59 1.49
CA GLU A 50 -12.88 10.48 0.20
C GLU A 50 -12.01 9.74 -0.83
N SER A 51 -12.62 8.80 -1.55
CA SER A 51 -11.93 7.98 -2.55
C SER A 51 -11.45 8.83 -3.72
N PHE A 52 -10.15 9.10 -3.74
CA PHE A 52 -9.46 9.71 -4.88
C PHE A 52 -8.27 8.85 -5.28
N SER A 53 -7.96 8.77 -6.57
CA SER A 53 -6.81 8.02 -7.09
C SER A 53 -6.22 8.75 -8.29
N GLY A 54 -4.96 9.15 -8.18
CA GLY A 54 -4.20 9.75 -9.28
C GLY A 54 -3.36 8.73 -10.04
N ARG A 55 -3.02 7.61 -9.41
CA ARG A 55 -2.31 6.47 -9.99
C ARG A 55 -2.90 5.16 -9.46
N ILE A 56 -2.83 4.11 -10.26
CA ILE A 56 -3.20 2.76 -9.87
C ILE A 56 -1.94 1.90 -9.84
N LEU A 57 -1.63 1.31 -8.69
CA LEU A 57 -0.57 0.31 -8.55
C LEU A 57 -1.18 -1.07 -8.79
N VAL A 58 -0.62 -1.84 -9.71
CA VAL A 58 -1.16 -3.16 -10.08
C VAL A 58 -0.14 -4.23 -9.72
N ALA A 59 -0.57 -5.24 -8.96
CA ALA A 59 0.22 -6.42 -8.65
C ALA A 59 0.26 -7.40 -9.83
N ALA A 60 1.26 -8.29 -9.86
CA ALA A 60 1.36 -9.32 -10.91
C ALA A 60 0.15 -10.28 -10.94
N SER A 61 -0.53 -10.44 -9.81
CA SER A 61 -1.77 -11.25 -9.69
C SER A 61 -3.04 -10.50 -10.09
N GLY A 62 -2.94 -9.20 -10.43
CA GLY A 62 -4.04 -8.39 -10.94
C GLY A 62 -4.75 -7.53 -9.89
N GLU A 63 -4.52 -7.75 -8.60
CA GLU A 63 -5.01 -6.84 -7.56
C GLU A 63 -4.39 -5.46 -7.72
N ALA A 64 -5.21 -4.43 -7.47
CA ALA A 64 -4.81 -3.06 -7.71
C ALA A 64 -5.24 -2.14 -6.56
N VAL A 65 -4.42 -1.12 -6.32
CA VAL A 65 -4.66 -0.09 -5.30
C VAL A 65 -4.49 1.28 -5.94
N GLY A 66 -5.51 2.12 -5.78
CA GLY A 66 -5.46 3.52 -6.15
C GLY A 66 -4.76 4.37 -5.10
N VAL A 67 -3.84 5.23 -5.52
CA VAL A 67 -3.09 6.17 -4.65
C VAL A 67 -3.10 7.56 -5.27
N ASN A 68 -2.99 8.63 -4.48
CA ASN A 68 -3.05 10.00 -5.02
C ASN A 68 -1.76 10.39 -5.73
N ALA A 69 -0.62 9.99 -5.13
CA ALA A 69 0.71 10.25 -5.64
C ALA A 69 1.67 9.15 -5.14
N LEU A 70 2.81 9.01 -5.81
CA LEU A 70 3.88 8.11 -5.40
C LEU A 70 5.25 8.75 -5.61
N GLU A 71 6.19 8.41 -4.73
CA GLU A 71 7.63 8.62 -4.88
C GLU A 71 8.33 7.25 -4.80
N ILE A 72 9.44 7.08 -5.51
CA ILE A 72 10.27 5.88 -5.41
C ILE A 72 11.47 6.22 -4.53
N ASP A 73 11.71 5.40 -3.51
CA ASP A 73 12.90 5.48 -2.66
C ASP A 73 13.69 4.17 -2.80
N ALA A 74 14.94 4.29 -3.25
CA ALA A 74 15.82 3.13 -3.47
C ALA A 74 16.53 2.67 -2.19
N GLU A 75 16.55 3.51 -1.14
CA GLU A 75 17.28 3.21 0.08
C GLU A 75 16.68 2.01 0.81
N PRO A 76 17.51 1.15 1.43
CA PRO A 76 17.02 0.06 2.23
C PRO A 76 16.52 0.56 3.59
N PHE A 77 15.34 0.10 4.00
CA PHE A 77 14.76 0.43 5.30
C PHE A 77 14.66 -0.80 6.19
N THR A 78 14.88 -0.60 7.49
CA THR A 78 14.49 -1.57 8.51
C THR A 78 12.97 -1.51 8.70
N VAL A 79 12.32 -2.67 8.62
CA VAL A 79 10.89 -2.81 8.86
C VAL A 79 10.66 -3.11 10.34
N LEU A 80 10.06 -2.15 11.03
CA LEU A 80 9.57 -2.30 12.37
C LEU A 80 8.33 -3.20 12.35
N PRO A 81 8.19 -4.15 13.29
CA PRO A 81 7.07 -5.09 13.26
C PRO A 81 5.75 -4.39 13.54
N ALA A 82 4.70 -4.81 12.83
CA ALA A 82 3.34 -4.35 13.10
C ALA A 82 2.81 -4.97 14.41
N PRO A 83 2.15 -4.20 15.29
CA PRO A 83 1.34 -4.76 16.36
C PRO A 83 0.27 -5.71 15.78
N ALA A 84 0.12 -6.91 16.36
CA ALA A 84 -0.75 -7.95 15.82
C ALA A 84 -2.21 -7.49 15.64
N LEU A 85 -2.70 -6.65 16.56
CA LEU A 85 -4.04 -6.07 16.46
C LEU A 85 -4.18 -5.18 15.21
N LEU A 86 -3.21 -4.32 14.93
CA LEU A 86 -3.24 -3.45 13.74
C LEU A 86 -3.14 -4.27 12.45
N ALA A 87 -2.29 -5.30 12.44
CA ALA A 87 -2.19 -6.21 11.29
C ALA A 87 -3.54 -6.88 10.99
N ARG A 88 -4.26 -7.32 12.03
CA ARG A 88 -5.58 -7.95 11.89
C ARG A 88 -6.65 -6.96 11.42
N VAL A 89 -6.68 -5.74 11.96
CA VAL A 89 -7.65 -4.71 11.55
C VAL A 89 -7.43 -4.29 10.10
N ALA A 90 -6.18 -4.30 9.63
CA ALA A 90 -5.82 -4.05 8.24
C ALA A 90 -6.04 -5.28 7.32
N GLY A 91 -6.86 -6.25 7.70
CA GLY A 91 -7.14 -7.45 6.88
C GLY A 91 -5.93 -8.34 6.62
N GLY A 92 -4.88 -8.25 7.44
CA GLY A 92 -3.62 -8.97 7.25
C GLY A 92 -2.64 -8.31 6.26
N SER A 93 -3.02 -7.18 5.66
CA SER A 93 -2.21 -6.50 4.65
C SER A 93 -1.03 -5.70 5.21
N LEU A 94 -1.09 -5.26 6.47
CA LEU A 94 -0.01 -4.52 7.13
C LEU A 94 1.14 -5.45 7.51
N ARG A 95 2.30 -5.26 6.87
CA ARG A 95 3.54 -6.01 7.10
C ARG A 95 4.39 -5.43 8.22
N GLY A 96 4.31 -4.12 8.45
CA GLY A 96 5.15 -3.42 9.40
C GLY A 96 5.16 -1.92 9.16
N PHE A 97 6.20 -1.26 9.65
CA PHE A 97 6.41 0.17 9.47
C PHE A 97 7.87 0.45 9.10
N ILE A 98 8.09 1.44 8.24
CA ILE A 98 9.42 2.02 8.00
C ILE A 98 9.42 3.47 8.47
N GLN A 99 10.59 4.00 8.78
CA GLN A 99 10.75 5.42 9.10
C GLN A 99 11.44 6.13 7.93
N VAL A 100 10.74 7.10 7.35
CA VAL A 100 11.25 7.91 6.23
C VAL A 100 11.10 9.37 6.60
N ARG A 101 12.21 10.12 6.55
CA ARG A 101 12.25 11.57 6.87
C ARG A 101 11.56 11.90 8.21
N GLY A 102 11.80 11.06 9.23
CA GLY A 102 11.25 11.24 10.58
C GLY A 102 9.81 10.75 10.77
N MET A 103 9.12 10.33 9.71
CA MET A 103 7.73 9.89 9.74
C MET A 103 7.63 8.37 9.65
N LEU A 104 6.64 7.77 10.34
CA LEU A 104 6.30 6.37 10.18
C LEU A 104 5.39 6.16 8.98
N TRP A 105 5.73 5.15 8.17
CA TRP A 105 4.97 4.72 7.01
C TRP A 105 4.56 3.26 7.19
N PRO A 106 3.25 2.94 7.15
CA PRO A 106 2.79 1.56 7.17
C PRO A 106 3.21 0.89 5.86
N VAL A 107 3.93 -0.22 5.98
CA VAL A 107 4.29 -1.07 4.84
C VAL A 107 3.17 -2.07 4.64
N MET A 108 2.54 -1.99 3.48
CA MET A 108 1.39 -2.80 3.10
C MET A 108 1.84 -3.81 2.04
N SER A 109 1.28 -5.02 2.07
CA SER A 109 1.37 -5.92 0.92
C SER A 109 0.37 -5.47 -0.13
N LEU A 110 0.85 -5.21 -1.36
CA LEU A 110 0.00 -4.66 -2.41
C LEU A 110 -1.22 -5.56 -2.70
N VAL A 111 -0.97 -6.86 -2.81
CA VAL A 111 -2.00 -7.87 -3.10
C VAL A 111 -3.06 -7.92 -2.00
N ASP A 112 -2.64 -8.12 -0.76
CA ASP A 112 -3.58 -8.26 0.36
C ASP A 112 -4.32 -6.94 0.64
N PHE A 113 -3.67 -5.79 0.43
CA PHE A 113 -4.31 -4.49 0.58
C PHE A 113 -5.31 -4.20 -0.53
N GLY A 114 -4.98 -4.56 -1.78
CA GLY A 114 -5.91 -4.49 -2.90
C GLY A 114 -7.16 -5.33 -2.68
N ARG A 115 -7.03 -6.53 -2.11
CA ARG A 115 -8.19 -7.37 -1.71
C ARG A 115 -8.98 -6.76 -0.57
N PHE A 116 -8.30 -6.22 0.44
CA PHE A 116 -8.93 -5.59 1.59
C PHE A 116 -9.77 -4.37 1.18
N LEU A 117 -9.29 -3.59 0.20
CA LEU A 117 -9.98 -2.41 -0.34
C LEU A 117 -10.94 -2.74 -1.49
N ALA A 118 -10.94 -3.97 -2.02
CA ALA A 118 -11.81 -4.31 -3.11
C ALA A 118 -13.26 -4.08 -2.66
N PRO A 119 -14.07 -3.30 -3.39
CA PRO A 119 -15.47 -3.11 -3.05
C PRO A 119 -16.12 -4.50 -3.00
N GLY A 120 -16.68 -4.85 -1.84
CA GLY A 120 -17.36 -6.13 -1.67
C GLY A 120 -18.42 -6.32 -2.75
N GLU A 121 -18.68 -7.57 -3.17
CA GLU A 121 -19.87 -7.85 -3.96
C GLU A 121 -21.08 -7.33 -3.18
N ALA A 122 -21.79 -6.35 -3.74
CA ALA A 122 -23.07 -5.92 -3.24
C ALA A 122 -23.97 -7.17 -3.20
N THR A 123 -24.24 -7.66 -2.00
CA THR A 123 -25.17 -8.75 -1.75
C THR A 123 -26.58 -8.20 -1.73
#